data_AF-A0AA38PWL0-F1
#
_entry.id   AF-A0AA38PWL0-F1
#
_cell.length_a   1.000
_cell.length_b   1.000
_cell.length_c   1.000
_cell.angle_alpha   90.00
_cell.angle_beta   90.00
_cell.angle_gamma   90.00
#
_symmetry.space_group_name_H-M   'P 1'
#
loop_
_entity.id
_entity.type
_entity.pdbx_description
1 polymer ?
#
loop_
_entity_poly.entity_id
_entity_poly.type
_entity_poly.pdbx_seq_one_letter_code
_entity_poly.pdbx_strand_id
1 'polypeptide(L)'
;MGIGGFLASQAERDHFRFLKKQTSARVSVSCSGEMEREVEEILGPLGVDEKACRIVAESLRKAGRESITDSSSAETLRLRWSQDVGLTAFLLKFGEGMEEVPTKRLYISAFTIGMGYLIGGLIPLLPYFFIDKAQVALIYSCVVTGVVLLIFGAIKAQVTGASGGVGGIVWGAVTTLLVGGIAAGAAFGIVRALESD
;
A
#
# COMPACT_ATOMS: atom_id res chain seq x y z
N MET A 1 16.24 -2.44 -0.35
CA MET A 1 14.76 -2.56 -0.32
C MET A 1 14.05 -1.26 0.10
N GLY A 2 14.59 -0.45 1.04
CA GLY A 2 13.99 0.85 1.39
C GLY A 2 13.83 1.84 0.22
N ILE A 3 14.83 1.94 -0.67
CA ILE A 3 14.74 2.79 -1.88
C ILE A 3 13.59 2.34 -2.80
N GLY A 4 13.33 1.03 -2.89
CA GLY A 4 12.19 0.51 -3.65
C GLY A 4 10.85 0.98 -3.08
N GLY A 5 10.70 0.96 -1.75
CA GLY A 5 9.52 1.52 -1.08
C GLY A 5 9.33 3.02 -1.33
N PHE A 6 10.44 3.78 -1.33
CA PHE A 6 10.43 5.21 -1.67
C PHE A 6 9.97 5.44 -3.12
N LEU A 7 10.61 4.77 -4.08
CA LEU A 7 10.34 4.94 -5.51
C LEU A 7 8.92 4.50 -5.87
N ALA A 8 8.42 3.41 -5.29
CA ALA A 8 7.04 2.98 -5.48
C ALA A 8 6.03 4.04 -5.00
N SER A 9 6.23 4.58 -3.79
CA SER A 9 5.37 5.65 -3.26
C SER A 9 5.51 6.96 -4.04
N GLN A 10 6.70 7.24 -4.59
CA GLN A 10 6.93 8.40 -5.46
C GLN A 10 6.19 8.25 -6.79
N ALA A 11 6.31 7.09 -7.44
CA ALA A 11 5.63 6.79 -8.69
C ALA A 11 4.11 6.86 -8.53
N GLU A 12 3.55 6.28 -7.46
CA GLU A 12 2.12 6.35 -7.14
C GLU A 12 1.64 7.80 -6.98
N ARG A 13 2.41 8.64 -6.27
CA ARG A 13 2.09 10.06 -6.09
C ARG A 13 2.14 10.85 -7.39
N ASP A 14 3.17 10.62 -8.20
CA ASP A 14 3.33 11.34 -9.46
C ASP A 14 2.28 10.91 -10.48
N HIS A 15 1.89 9.63 -10.47
CA HIS A 15 0.76 9.11 -11.22
C HIS A 15 -0.58 9.73 -10.78
N PHE A 16 -0.84 9.81 -9.47
CA PHE A 16 -2.02 10.50 -8.94
C PHE A 16 -2.10 11.96 -9.41
N ARG A 17 -0.98 12.70 -9.37
CA ARG A 17 -0.93 14.11 -9.82
C ARG A 17 -1.18 14.25 -11.32
N PHE A 18 -0.67 13.31 -12.12
CA PHE A 18 -0.93 13.27 -13.55
C PHE A 18 -2.42 13.06 -13.83
N LEU A 19 -3.03 12.04 -13.21
CA LEU A 19 -4.46 11.77 -13.34
C LEU A 19 -5.31 12.95 -12.85
N LYS A 20 -4.98 13.56 -11.71
CA LYS A 20 -5.71 14.73 -11.19
C LYS A 20 -5.75 15.88 -12.20
N LYS A 21 -4.62 16.19 -12.85
CA LYS A 21 -4.55 17.22 -13.90
C LYS A 21 -5.35 16.82 -15.14
N GLN A 22 -5.20 15.58 -15.59
CA GLN A 22 -5.89 15.07 -16.79
C GLN A 22 -7.41 15.05 -16.60
N THR A 23 -7.89 14.51 -15.48
CA THR A 23 -9.32 14.43 -15.15
C THR A 23 -9.90 15.82 -14.90
N SER A 24 -9.17 16.73 -14.23
CA SER A 24 -9.62 18.11 -14.07
C SER A 24 -9.78 18.83 -15.41
N ALA A 25 -8.86 18.62 -16.36
CA ALA A 25 -8.93 19.20 -17.70
C ALA A 25 -10.06 18.57 -18.54
N ARG A 26 -10.33 17.28 -18.38
CA ARG A 26 -11.48 16.60 -19.00
C ARG A 26 -12.80 17.20 -18.51
N VAL A 27 -12.97 17.25 -17.19
CA VAL A 27 -14.21 17.72 -16.54
C VAL A 27 -14.56 19.17 -16.91
N SER A 28 -13.57 20.03 -17.14
CA SER A 28 -13.82 21.43 -17.53
C SER A 28 -14.38 21.57 -18.94
N VAL A 29 -14.04 20.64 -19.84
CA VAL A 29 -14.47 20.66 -21.26
C VAL A 29 -15.72 19.80 -21.49
N SER A 30 -15.98 18.81 -20.64
CA SER A 30 -17.10 17.88 -20.79
C SER A 30 -18.49 18.51 -20.53
N CYS A 31 -19.45 18.07 -21.35
CA CYS A 31 -20.88 18.36 -21.21
C CYS A 31 -21.46 17.71 -19.94
N SER A 32 -22.55 18.29 -19.42
CA SER A 32 -23.23 17.76 -18.21
C SER A 32 -23.69 16.31 -18.39
N GLY A 33 -24.26 15.98 -19.55
CA GLY A 33 -24.78 14.63 -19.81
C GLY A 33 -23.72 13.52 -19.85
N GLU A 34 -22.48 13.82 -20.27
CA GLU A 34 -21.39 12.82 -20.20
C GLU A 34 -20.97 12.56 -18.75
N MET A 35 -20.89 13.62 -17.94
CA MET A 35 -20.52 13.50 -16.53
C MET A 35 -21.59 12.80 -15.70
N GLU A 36 -22.87 13.01 -16.01
CA GLU A 36 -23.99 12.30 -15.39
C GLU A 36 -23.89 10.78 -15.63
N ARG A 37 -23.53 10.37 -16.85
CA ARG A 37 -23.32 8.96 -17.20
C ARG A 37 -22.14 8.33 -16.47
N GLU A 38 -21.01 9.02 -16.34
CA GLU A 38 -19.88 8.50 -15.56
C GLU A 38 -20.23 8.32 -14.07
N VAL A 39 -21.01 9.24 -13.50
CA VAL A 39 -21.50 9.10 -12.11
C VAL A 39 -22.46 7.92 -11.98
N GLU A 40 -23.33 7.70 -12.97
CA GLU A 40 -24.22 6.54 -13.02
C GLU A 40 -23.45 5.23 -13.16
N GLU A 41 -22.38 5.19 -13.95
CA GLU A 41 -21.52 4.00 -14.08
C GLU A 41 -20.87 3.60 -12.75
N ILE A 42 -20.49 4.58 -11.93
CA ILE A 42 -19.88 4.36 -10.61
C ILE A 42 -20.93 3.98 -9.56
N LEU A 43 -22.08 4.67 -9.53
CA LEU A 43 -23.08 4.53 -8.46
C LEU A 43 -24.19 3.52 -8.79
N GLY A 44 -24.40 3.20 -10.07
CA GLY A 44 -25.41 2.25 -10.53
C GLY A 44 -25.26 0.85 -9.92
N PRO A 45 -24.05 0.26 -9.90
CA PRO A 45 -23.80 -1.03 -9.23
C PRO A 45 -24.07 -1.00 -7.72
N LEU A 46 -24.09 0.19 -7.10
CA LEU A 46 -24.42 0.37 -5.68
C LEU A 46 -25.92 0.50 -5.43
N GLY A 47 -26.76 0.46 -6.47
CA GLY A 47 -28.22 0.52 -6.38
C GLY A 47 -28.79 1.94 -6.33
N VAL A 48 -28.04 2.95 -6.77
CA VAL A 48 -28.50 4.34 -6.83
C VAL A 48 -29.33 4.57 -8.10
N ASP A 49 -30.51 5.18 -7.96
CA ASP A 49 -31.40 5.51 -9.08
C ASP A 49 -30.79 6.59 -9.99
N GLU A 50 -31.04 6.49 -11.31
CA GLU A 50 -30.54 7.42 -12.34
C GLU A 50 -30.83 8.89 -11.99
N LYS A 51 -32.01 9.19 -11.44
CA LYS A 51 -32.37 10.55 -11.04
C LYS A 51 -31.51 11.06 -9.90
N ALA A 52 -31.16 10.19 -8.95
CA ALA A 52 -30.28 10.54 -7.85
C ALA A 52 -28.85 10.75 -8.33
N CYS A 53 -28.34 9.91 -9.24
CA CYS A 53 -27.03 10.09 -9.88
C CYS A 53 -26.90 11.45 -10.57
N ARG A 54 -27.94 11.87 -11.30
CA ARG A 54 -27.99 13.19 -11.94
C ARG A 54 -27.90 14.35 -10.95
N ILE A 55 -28.68 14.29 -9.86
CA ILE A 55 -28.65 15.32 -8.80
C ILE A 55 -27.26 15.37 -8.14
N VAL A 56 -26.65 14.21 -7.90
CA VAL A 56 -25.29 14.12 -7.33
C VAL A 56 -24.27 14.72 -8.28
N ALA A 57 -24.32 14.40 -9.58
CA ALA A 57 -23.42 14.95 -10.59
C ALA A 57 -23.51 16.48 -10.66
N GLU A 58 -24.71 17.05 -10.65
CA GLU A 58 -24.93 18.50 -10.66
C GLU A 58 -24.41 19.17 -9.37
N SER A 59 -24.68 18.56 -8.21
CA SER A 59 -24.20 19.05 -6.91
C SER A 59 -22.68 19.04 -6.82
N LEU A 60 -22.03 17.96 -7.28
CA LEU A 60 -20.58 17.83 -7.32
C LEU A 60 -19.93 18.82 -8.30
N ARG A 61 -20.57 19.09 -9.44
CA ARG A 61 -20.11 20.08 -10.42
C ARG A 61 -20.20 21.51 -9.87
N LYS A 62 -21.27 21.83 -9.13
CA LYS A 62 -21.42 23.12 -8.45
C LYS A 62 -20.39 23.32 -7.34
N ALA A 63 -20.22 22.32 -6.48
CA ALA A 63 -19.22 22.35 -5.39
C ALA A 63 -17.79 22.55 -5.91
N GLY A 64 -17.44 21.90 -7.04
CA GLY A 64 -16.14 22.08 -7.67
C GLY A 64 -15.90 23.47 -8.30
N ARG A 65 -16.95 24.26 -8.54
CA ARG A 65 -16.85 25.62 -9.08
C ARG A 65 -16.71 26.67 -7.98
N GLU A 66 -17.38 26.46 -6.85
CA GLU A 66 -17.28 27.32 -5.67
C GLU A 66 -15.85 27.27 -5.06
N SER A 67 -15.20 26.09 -5.05
CA SER A 67 -13.82 25.94 -4.57
C SER A 67 -12.76 26.72 -5.36
N ILE A 68 -13.01 27.04 -6.63
CA ILE A 68 -12.09 27.81 -7.49
C ILE A 68 -12.20 29.31 -7.20
N THR A 69 -13.37 29.77 -6.77
CA THR A 69 -13.69 31.21 -6.62
C THR A 69 -13.28 31.76 -5.24
N ASP A 70 -13.28 30.93 -4.20
CA ASP A 70 -12.93 31.28 -2.81
C ASP A 70 -11.42 31.31 -2.51
N SER A 71 -10.56 31.38 -3.53
CA SER A 71 -9.09 31.55 -3.34
C SER A 71 -8.67 32.93 -2.82
N SER A 72 -9.64 33.81 -2.56
CA SER A 72 -9.44 35.15 -1.98
C SER A 72 -10.09 35.20 -0.59
N SER A 73 -9.26 35.10 0.44
CA SER A 73 -9.57 35.45 1.84
C SER A 73 -10.35 34.41 2.68
N ALA A 74 -9.61 33.90 3.67
CA ALA A 74 -10.04 33.29 4.94
C ALA A 74 -10.10 31.74 5.04
N GLU A 75 -9.16 31.26 5.86
CA GLU A 75 -9.15 30.04 6.67
C GLU A 75 -8.61 28.72 6.10
N THR A 76 -7.37 28.47 6.53
CA THR A 76 -6.51 27.28 6.47
C THR A 76 -7.18 25.93 6.83
N LEU A 77 -8.41 25.94 7.35
CA LEU A 77 -9.17 24.74 7.73
C LEU A 77 -10.10 24.25 6.60
N ARG A 78 -10.59 25.15 5.73
CA ARG A 78 -11.38 24.78 4.54
C ARG A 78 -10.53 24.22 3.41
N LEU A 79 -9.25 24.60 3.32
CA LEU A 79 -8.34 24.15 2.25
C LEU A 79 -8.18 22.63 2.18
N ARG A 80 -8.23 21.95 3.33
CA ARG A 80 -8.04 20.48 3.39
C ARG A 80 -9.22 19.70 2.84
N TRP A 81 -10.43 20.26 2.89
CA TRP A 81 -11.62 19.70 2.25
C TRP A 81 -11.82 20.26 0.83
N SER A 82 -11.39 21.51 0.58
CA SER A 82 -11.58 22.21 -0.69
C SER A 82 -10.83 21.58 -1.88
N GLN A 83 -9.70 20.89 -1.63
CA GLN A 83 -8.94 20.20 -2.68
C GLN A 83 -9.48 18.81 -3.03
N ASP A 84 -10.40 18.30 -2.21
CA ASP A 84 -11.02 16.96 -2.26
C ASP A 84 -12.52 17.00 -2.57
N VAL A 85 -13.09 18.19 -2.76
CA VAL A 85 -14.51 18.36 -3.11
C VAL A 85 -14.67 18.73 -4.58
N GLY A 86 -15.60 18.05 -5.23
CA GLY A 86 -15.96 18.30 -6.61
C GLY A 86 -15.98 17.03 -7.45
N LEU A 87 -16.55 17.15 -8.65
CA LEU A 87 -16.72 16.03 -9.56
C LEU A 87 -15.40 15.33 -9.89
N THR A 88 -14.30 16.08 -10.07
CA THR A 88 -12.97 15.50 -10.33
C THR A 88 -12.46 14.62 -9.18
N ALA A 89 -12.65 15.05 -7.92
CA ALA A 89 -12.22 14.27 -6.76
C ALA A 89 -13.08 13.02 -6.57
N PHE A 90 -14.38 13.11 -6.85
CA PHE A 90 -15.29 11.97 -6.87
C PHE A 90 -14.86 10.94 -7.93
N LEU A 91 -14.63 11.38 -9.17
CA LEU A 91 -14.21 10.49 -10.26
C LEU A 91 -12.86 9.83 -9.99
N LEU A 92 -11.89 10.57 -9.43
CA LEU A 92 -10.59 10.00 -9.05
C LEU A 92 -10.72 8.96 -7.92
N LYS A 93 -11.54 9.25 -6.90
CA LYS A 93 -11.65 8.38 -5.72
C LYS A 93 -12.53 7.15 -5.95
N PHE A 94 -13.65 7.31 -6.64
CA PHE A 94 -14.63 6.22 -6.83
C PHE A 94 -14.61 5.60 -8.22
N GLY A 95 -14.18 6.34 -9.26
CA GLY A 95 -14.01 5.79 -10.60
C GLY A 95 -12.67 5.07 -10.74
N GLU A 96 -11.57 5.74 -10.40
CA GLU A 96 -10.21 5.21 -10.55
C GLU A 96 -9.68 4.53 -9.26
N GLY A 97 -10.34 4.70 -8.12
CA GLY A 97 -9.89 4.13 -6.83
C GLY A 97 -8.62 4.78 -6.27
N MET A 98 -8.28 5.98 -6.75
CA MET A 98 -7.00 6.63 -6.46
C MET A 98 -7.15 7.67 -5.34
N GLU A 99 -6.24 7.65 -4.37
CA GLU A 99 -6.22 8.57 -3.23
C GLU A 99 -4.90 9.34 -3.15
N GLU A 100 -4.93 10.55 -2.56
CA GLU A 100 -3.75 11.38 -2.50
C GLU A 100 -2.68 10.76 -1.57
N VAL A 101 -1.50 10.50 -2.13
CA VAL A 101 -0.36 9.97 -1.37
C VAL A 101 0.38 11.11 -0.64
N PRO A 102 0.37 11.15 0.71
CA PRO A 102 1.04 12.22 1.45
C PRO A 102 2.56 12.08 1.34
N THR A 103 3.28 13.20 1.25
CA THR A 103 4.75 13.23 1.14
C THR A 103 5.46 12.51 2.28
N LYS A 104 4.89 12.54 3.49
CA LYS A 104 5.42 11.82 4.66
C LYS A 104 5.43 10.30 4.47
N ARG A 105 4.45 9.72 3.75
CA ARG A 105 4.35 8.27 3.51
C ARG A 105 5.54 7.74 2.71
N LEU A 106 6.08 8.53 1.78
CA LEU A 106 7.24 8.14 0.97
C LEU A 106 8.46 7.85 1.86
N TYR A 107 8.79 8.77 2.77
CA TYR A 107 9.93 8.62 3.67
C TYR A 107 9.70 7.55 4.73
N ILE A 108 8.49 7.51 5.30
CA ILE A 108 8.12 6.51 6.32
C ILE A 108 8.24 5.11 5.72
N SER A 109 7.66 4.87 4.53
CA SER A 109 7.75 3.58 3.83
C SER A 109 9.20 3.16 3.57
N ALA A 110 10.02 4.09 3.08
CA ALA A 110 11.43 3.82 2.81
C ALA A 110 12.20 3.41 4.06
N PHE A 111 11.97 4.14 5.15
CA PHE A 111 12.65 3.93 6.42
C PHE A 111 12.17 2.65 7.12
N THR A 112 10.86 2.40 7.20
CA THR A 112 10.31 1.22 7.87
C THR A 112 10.67 -0.07 7.14
N ILE A 113 10.57 -0.09 5.81
CA ILE A 113 10.98 -1.24 5.00
C ILE A 113 12.49 -1.43 5.10
N GLY A 114 13.29 -0.36 4.95
CA GLY A 114 14.74 -0.42 5.05
C GLY A 114 15.21 -0.97 6.39
N MET A 115 14.70 -0.43 7.49
CA MET A 115 15.07 -0.86 8.83
C MET A 115 14.54 -2.26 9.15
N GLY A 116 13.35 -2.60 8.69
CA GLY A 116 12.78 -3.94 8.83
C GLY A 116 13.66 -5.01 8.19
N TYR A 117 14.19 -4.75 6.98
CA TYR A 117 15.13 -5.66 6.33
C TYR A 117 16.50 -5.70 7.00
N LEU A 118 17.00 -4.58 7.51
CA LEU A 118 18.26 -4.53 8.26
C LEU A 118 18.17 -5.39 9.52
N ILE A 119 17.15 -5.16 10.34
CA ILE A 119 16.94 -5.91 11.59
C ILE A 119 16.64 -7.38 11.26
N GLY A 120 15.75 -7.63 10.30
CA GLY A 120 15.37 -8.99 9.89
C GLY A 120 16.54 -9.81 9.34
N GLY A 121 17.46 -9.19 8.59
CA GLY A 121 18.66 -9.83 8.08
C GLY A 121 19.78 -9.98 9.11
N LEU A 122 19.81 -9.14 10.14
CA LEU A 122 20.81 -9.21 11.21
C LEU A 122 20.54 -10.37 12.17
N ILE A 123 19.26 -10.70 12.41
CA ILE A 123 18.86 -11.75 13.35
C ILE A 123 19.52 -13.12 13.02
N PRO A 124 19.48 -13.63 11.78
CA PRO A 124 20.16 -14.88 11.41
C PRO A 124 21.68 -14.82 11.53
N LEU A 125 22.29 -13.64 11.36
CA LEU A 125 23.73 -13.45 11.41
C LEU A 125 24.27 -13.37 12.84
N LEU A 126 23.41 -13.04 13.81
CA LEU A 126 23.79 -12.79 15.20
C LEU A 126 24.61 -13.94 15.84
N PRO A 127 24.25 -15.24 15.66
CA PRO A 127 25.04 -16.33 16.24
C PRO A 127 26.45 -16.47 15.68
N TYR A 128 26.71 -16.00 14.46
CA TYR A 128 28.03 -16.07 13.83
C TYR A 128 29.03 -15.07 14.44
N PHE A 129 28.56 -14.02 15.12
CA PHE A 129 29.44 -13.07 15.82
C PHE A 129 30.04 -13.65 17.11
N PHE A 130 29.42 -14.67 17.69
CA PHE A 130 29.80 -15.20 19.01
C PHE A 130 30.37 -16.62 18.97
N ILE A 131 30.26 -17.33 17.84
CA ILE A 131 30.66 -18.74 17.71
C ILE A 131 31.61 -18.88 16.52
N ASP A 132 32.88 -19.18 16.80
CA ASP A 132 33.93 -19.31 15.76
C ASP A 132 33.69 -20.51 14.82
N LYS A 133 33.02 -21.56 15.31
CA LYS A 133 32.70 -22.76 14.51
C LYS A 133 31.44 -22.55 13.68
N ALA A 134 31.61 -22.34 12.38
CA ALA A 134 30.52 -22.10 11.42
C ALA A 134 29.40 -23.15 11.44
N GLN A 135 29.71 -24.44 11.57
CA GLN A 135 28.69 -25.50 11.64
C GLN A 135 27.82 -25.40 12.90
N VAL A 136 28.43 -25.07 14.04
CA VAL A 136 27.70 -24.90 15.30
C VAL A 136 26.86 -23.62 15.24
N ALA A 137 27.44 -22.53 14.73
CA ALA A 137 26.74 -21.25 14.53
C ALA A 137 25.51 -21.39 13.61
N LEU A 138 25.61 -22.19 12.54
CA LEU A 138 24.51 -22.48 11.61
C LEU A 138 23.30 -23.11 12.32
N ILE A 139 23.54 -24.09 13.21
CA ILE A 139 22.45 -24.76 13.95
C ILE A 139 21.72 -23.75 14.84
N TYR A 140 22.47 -22.94 15.59
CA TYR A 140 21.88 -21.89 16.43
C TYR A 140 21.12 -20.85 15.58
N SER A 141 21.68 -20.42 14.44
CA SER A 141 21.02 -19.51 13.51
C SER A 141 19.71 -20.07 12.96
N CYS A 142 19.69 -21.35 12.58
CA CYS A 142 18.48 -22.00 12.06
C CYS A 142 17.38 -22.06 13.12
N VAL A 143 17.71 -22.41 14.37
CA VAL A 143 16.75 -22.46 15.48
C VAL A 143 16.23 -21.06 15.81
N VAL A 144 17.12 -20.07 15.99
CA VAL A 144 16.73 -18.69 16.32
C VAL A 144 15.87 -18.08 15.22
N THR A 145 16.28 -18.22 13.96
CA THR A 145 15.53 -17.73 12.81
C THR A 145 14.18 -18.44 12.67
N GLY A 146 14.13 -19.75 12.92
CA GLY A 146 12.87 -20.51 12.91
C GLY A 146 11.87 -19.99 13.95
N VAL A 147 12.31 -19.75 15.18
CA VAL A 147 11.46 -19.15 16.23
C VAL A 147 11.00 -17.74 15.83
N VAL A 148 11.89 -16.93 15.27
CA VAL A 148 11.56 -15.57 14.83
C VAL A 148 10.56 -15.57 13.68
N LEU A 149 10.69 -16.47 12.70
CA LEU A 149 9.74 -16.62 11.60
C LEU A 149 8.35 -17.07 12.09
N LEU A 150 8.28 -17.96 13.09
CA LEU A 150 7.03 -18.37 13.71
C LEU A 150 6.33 -17.19 14.40
N ILE A 151 7.07 -16.44 15.22
CA ILE A 151 6.54 -15.25 15.92
C ILE A 151 6.09 -14.20 14.90
N PHE A 152 6.93 -13.91 13.91
CA PHE A 152 6.64 -12.90 12.89
C PHE A 152 5.42 -13.30 12.04
N GLY A 153 5.32 -14.57 11.64
CA GLY A 153 4.17 -15.07 10.89
C GLY A 153 2.87 -15.04 11.69
N ALA A 154 2.92 -15.34 13.00
CA ALA A 154 1.77 -15.21 13.89
C ALA A 154 1.30 -13.76 14.04
N ILE A 155 2.23 -12.84 14.32
CA ILE A 155 1.94 -11.39 14.43
C ILE A 155 1.38 -10.87 13.11
N LYS A 156 2.01 -11.23 11.98
CA LYS A 156 1.54 -10.84 10.65
C LYS A 156 0.09 -11.26 10.43
N ALA A 157 -0.25 -12.52 10.71
CA ALA A 157 -1.60 -13.06 10.52
C ALA A 157 -2.65 -12.40 11.43
N GLN A 158 -2.26 -12.00 12.64
CA GLN A 158 -3.13 -11.26 13.55
C GLN A 158 -3.37 -9.82 13.07
N VAL A 159 -2.30 -9.11 12.66
CA VAL A 159 -2.38 -7.69 12.25
C VAL A 159 -3.11 -7.51 10.91
N THR A 160 -2.96 -8.43 9.96
CA THR A 160 -3.66 -8.33 8.66
C THR A 160 -5.12 -8.75 8.70
N GLY A 161 -5.65 -9.18 9.85
CA GLY A 161 -7.04 -9.63 9.98
C GLY A 161 -7.33 -10.95 9.25
N ALA A 162 -6.31 -11.63 8.72
CA ALA A 162 -6.43 -12.95 8.11
C ALA A 162 -6.65 -14.07 9.15
N SER A 163 -6.54 -13.73 10.44
CA SER A 163 -6.88 -14.60 11.56
C SER A 163 -8.39 -14.65 11.74
N GLY A 164 -9.08 -15.54 11.01
CA GLY A 164 -10.45 -15.96 11.33
C GLY A 164 -10.56 -16.76 12.65
N GLY A 165 -9.65 -16.55 13.61
CA GLY A 165 -9.47 -17.31 14.84
C GLY A 165 -8.02 -17.79 15.08
N VAL A 166 -7.83 -18.56 16.15
CA VAL A 166 -6.52 -19.12 16.57
C VAL A 166 -5.89 -19.98 15.46
N GLY A 167 -6.70 -20.71 14.71
CA GLY A 167 -6.21 -21.53 13.58
C GLY A 167 -5.54 -20.71 12.47
N GLY A 168 -6.03 -19.51 12.17
CA GLY A 168 -5.43 -18.62 11.16
C GLY A 168 -4.05 -18.08 11.58
N ILE A 169 -3.86 -17.84 12.88
CA ILE A 169 -2.57 -17.37 13.43
C ILE A 169 -1.51 -18.46 13.28
N VAL A 170 -1.87 -19.69 13.68
CA VAL A 170 -0.98 -20.85 13.57
C VAL A 170 -0.67 -21.14 12.10
N TRP A 171 -1.66 -21.07 11.21
CA TRP A 171 -1.44 -21.25 9.78
C TRP A 171 -0.47 -20.19 9.21
N GLY A 172 -0.65 -18.92 9.58
CA GLY A 172 0.25 -17.84 9.17
C GLY A 172 1.69 -18.04 9.64
N ALA A 173 1.87 -18.48 10.89
CA ALA A 173 3.18 -18.82 11.45
C ALA A 173 3.85 -19.98 10.68
N VAL A 174 3.13 -21.09 10.49
CA VAL A 174 3.64 -22.28 9.80
C VAL A 174 3.97 -21.97 8.34
N THR A 175 3.12 -21.21 7.64
CA THR A 175 3.36 -20.85 6.24
C THR A 175 4.61 -19.98 6.11
N THR A 176 4.80 -19.03 7.03
CA THR A 176 5.99 -18.15 7.04
C THR A 176 7.26 -18.96 7.29
N LEU A 177 7.21 -19.91 8.24
CA LEU A 177 8.33 -20.82 8.51
C LEU A 177 8.64 -21.72 7.29
N LEU A 178 7.61 -22.29 6.65
CA LEU A 178 7.78 -23.17 5.48
C LEU A 178 8.40 -22.44 4.30
N VAL A 179 7.93 -21.24 3.97
CA VAL A 179 8.52 -20.43 2.89
C VAL A 179 9.99 -20.10 3.19
N GLY A 180 10.30 -19.73 4.43
CA GLY A 180 11.68 -19.49 4.85
C GLY A 180 12.55 -20.75 4.78
N GLY A 181 12.03 -21.90 5.23
CA GLY A 181 12.73 -23.18 5.20
C GLY A 181 13.00 -23.68 3.78
N ILE A 182 12.03 -23.54 2.87
CA ILE A 182 12.21 -23.89 1.45
C ILE A 182 13.25 -22.97 0.79
N ALA A 183 13.19 -21.66 1.06
CA ALA A 183 14.17 -20.71 0.52
C ALA A 183 15.60 -21.02 1.03
N ALA A 184 15.77 -21.30 2.32
CA ALA A 184 17.06 -21.68 2.90
C ALA A 184 17.57 -23.02 2.35
N GLY A 185 16.68 -24.01 2.21
CA GLY A 185 17.01 -25.31 1.62
C GLY A 185 17.42 -25.19 0.15
N ALA A 186 16.75 -24.35 -0.62
CA ALA A 186 17.10 -24.06 -2.01
C ALA A 186 18.47 -23.36 -2.10
N ALA A 187 18.73 -22.34 -1.27
CA ALA A 187 20.02 -21.66 -1.23
C ALA A 187 21.16 -22.62 -0.89
N PHE A 188 20.99 -23.47 0.13
CA PHE A 188 21.96 -24.50 0.48
C PHE A 188 22.15 -25.52 -0.65
N GLY A 189 21.06 -25.97 -1.28
CA GLY A 189 21.10 -26.92 -2.38
C GLY A 189 21.87 -26.39 -3.60
N ILE A 190 21.70 -25.11 -3.94
CA ILE A 190 22.46 -24.46 -5.02
C ILE A 190 23.96 -24.42 -4.69
N VAL A 191 24.33 -23.99 -3.49
CA VAL A 191 25.75 -23.95 -3.07
C VAL A 191 26.35 -25.36 -3.08
N ARG A 192 25.63 -26.35 -2.56
CA ARG A 192 26.08 -27.75 -2.52
C ARG A 192 26.29 -28.33 -3.92
N ALA A 193 25.43 -27.99 -4.88
CA ALA A 193 25.54 -28.42 -6.27
C ALA A 193 26.73 -27.77 -6.99
N LEU A 194 27.04 -26.51 -6.66
CA LEU A 194 28.20 -25.80 -7.22
C LEU A 194 29.54 -26.28 -6.62
N GLU A 195 29.56 -26.71 -5.35
CA GLU A 195 30.75 -27.26 -4.71
C GLU A 195 30.99 -28.75 -5.05
N SER A 196 30.05 -29.42 -5.72
CA SER A 196 30.18 -30.82 -6.10
C SER A 196 30.87 -31.06 -7.45
N ASP A 197 31.21 -29.99 -8.19
CA ASP A 197 32.10 -29.99 -9.36
C ASP A 197 33.54 -29.66 -8.95
#